data_AF-A0A534PXD1-F1
#
_entry.id   AF-A0A534PXD1-F1
#
_cell.length_a   1.000
_cell.length_b   1.000
_cell.length_c   1.000
_cell.angle_alpha   90.00
_cell.angle_beta   90.00
_cell.angle_gamma   90.00
#
_symmetry.space_group_name_H-M   'P 1'
#
loop_
_entity.id
_entity.type
_entity.pdbx_description
1 polymer ?
#
loop_
_entity_poly.entity_id
_entity_poly.type
_entity_poly.pdbx_seq_one_letter_code
_entity_poly.pdbx_strand_id
1 'polypeptide(L)' 'MPEIHPTAILDRDVELADDVVIGPQCVIRGRVRIGVGTQLLGHVYLQGPLELGA' A
#
# COMPACT_ATOMS: atom_id res chain seq x y z
N MET A 1 7.97 4.12 9.63
CA MET A 1 7.47 5.06 8.61
C MET A 1 7.60 4.38 7.26
N PRO A 2 6.47 4.14 6.57
CA PRO A 2 6.44 3.33 5.37
C PRO A 2 7.32 3.91 4.27
N GLU A 3 7.97 3.03 3.51
CA GLU A 3 8.75 3.41 2.34
C GLU A 3 7.82 3.41 1.12
N ILE A 4 7.57 4.59 0.55
CA ILE A 4 6.66 4.75 -0.58
C ILE A 4 7.42 5.29 -1.77
N HIS A 5 7.48 4.52 -2.85
CA HIS A 5 8.06 5.00 -4.09
C HIS A 5 7.27 6.22 -4.60
N PRO A 6 7.91 7.30 -5.04
CA PRO A 6 7.23 8.55 -5.41
C PRO A 6 6.28 8.45 -6.61
N THR A 7 6.33 7.36 -7.37
CA THR A 7 5.38 7.09 -8.47
C THR A 7 4.15 6.29 -8.04
N ALA A 8 4.10 5.83 -6.79
CA ALA A 8 2.93 5.14 -6.26
C ALA A 8 1.76 6.12 -6.07
N ILE A 9 0.55 5.66 -6.36
CA ILE A 9 -0.68 6.43 -6.22
C ILE A 9 -1.52 5.78 -5.12
N LEU A 10 -1.70 6.51 -4.02
CA LEU A 10 -2.48 6.06 -2.87
C LEU A 10 -3.65 7.03 -2.64
N ASP A 11 -4.85 6.50 -2.44
CA ASP A 11 -5.99 7.28 -1.96
C ASP A 11 -5.77 7.70 -0.48
N ARG A 12 -6.58 8.65 0.00
CA ARG A 12 -6.50 9.17 1.39
C ARG A 12 -6.89 8.16 2.47
N ASP A 13 -7.64 7.13 2.09
CA ASP A 13 -8.22 6.14 3.01
C ASP A 13 -7.33 4.88 3.15
N VAL A 14 -6.05 5.01 2.80
CA VAL A 14 -5.05 3.94 2.90
C VAL A 14 -4.32 4.05 4.24
N GLU A 15 -4.39 2.99 5.04
CA GLU A 15 -3.68 2.87 6.31
C GLU A 15 -2.51 1.87 6.12
N LEU A 16 -1.29 2.31 6.44
CA LEU A 16 -0.05 1.53 6.28
C LEU A 16 0.66 1.37 7.63
N ALA A 17 1.12 0.16 7.93
CA ALA A 17 2.05 -0.08 9.03
C ALA A 17 3.44 0.54 8.75
N ASP A 18 4.23 0.71 9.82
CA ASP A 18 5.48 1.46 9.79
C ASP A 18 6.59 0.84 8.93
N ASP A 19 6.55 -0.46 8.68
CA ASP A 19 7.54 -1.25 7.96
C ASP A 19 7.09 -1.64 6.54
N VAL A 20 5.97 -1.11 6.08
CA VAL A 20 5.44 -1.40 4.74
C VAL A 20 6.30 -0.74 3.66
N VAL A 21 6.56 -1.49 2.59
CA VAL A 21 7.25 -1.01 1.39
C VAL A 21 6.29 -1.01 0.20
N ILE A 22 6.19 0.12 -0.49
CA ILE A 22 5.36 0.31 -1.69
C ILE A 22 6.26 0.62 -2.89
N GLY A 23 6.32 -0.31 -3.83
CA GLY A 23 7.12 -0.22 -5.04
C GLY A 23 6.58 0.75 -6.10
N PRO A 24 7.32 0.91 -7.21
CA PRO A 24 6.99 1.86 -8.27
C PRO A 24 5.68 1.49 -8.97
N GLN A 25 4.90 2.50 -9.34
CA GLN A 25 3.65 2.35 -10.11
C GLN A 25 2.61 1.46 -9.43
N CYS A 26 2.68 1.31 -8.10
CA CYS A 26 1.57 0.78 -7.32
C CYS A 26 0.39 1.73 -7.33
N VAL A 27 -0.82 1.17 -7.34
CA VAL A 27 -2.07 1.93 -7.24
C VAL A 27 -2.94 1.31 -6.17
N ILE A 28 -3.25 2.07 -5.13
CA ILE A 28 -4.06 1.65 -3.99
C ILE A 28 -5.27 2.56 -3.89
N ARG A 29 -6.46 2.02 -4.16
CA ARG A 29 -7.71 2.79 -4.20
C ARG A 29 -8.72 2.35 -3.15
N GLY A 30 -9.47 3.31 -2.62
CA GLY A 30 -10.49 3.08 -1.60
C GLY A 30 -9.91 2.74 -0.22
N ARG A 31 -10.77 2.20 0.65
CA ARG A 31 -10.43 1.84 2.03
C ARG A 31 -9.53 0.60 2.06
N VAL A 32 -8.23 0.77 2.29
CA VAL A 32 -7.27 -0.34 2.30
C VAL A 32 -6.41 -0.27 3.56
N ARG A 33 -6.21 -1.41 4.22
CA ARG A 33 -5.29 -1.58 5.35
C ARG A 33 -4.16 -2.52 4.98
N ILE A 34 -2.92 -2.08 5.17
CA ILE A 34 -1.72 -2.88 4.94
C ILE A 34 -0.93 -3.02 6.25
N GLY A 35 -0.90 -4.26 6.76
CA GLY A 35 -0.24 -4.66 7.99
C GLY A 35 1.26 -4.95 7.84
N VAL A 36 1.87 -5.31 8.97
CA VAL A 36 3.33 -5.45 9.12
C VAL A 36 3.92 -6.53 8.19
N GLY A 37 5.18 -6.35 7.80
CA GLY A 37 5.92 -7.27 6.94
C GLY A 37 5.48 -7.29 5.48
N THR A 38 4.53 -6.45 5.08
CA THR A 38 4.03 -6.42 3.70
C THR A 38 4.93 -5.59 2.80
N GLN A 39 5.29 -6.16 1.64
CA GLN A 39 5.99 -5.45 0.58
C GLN A 39 5.24 -5.58 -0.73
N LEU A 40 4.81 -4.45 -1.28
CA LEU A 40 4.31 -4.39 -2.65
C LEU A 40 5.49 -4.06 -3.56
N LEU A 41 5.76 -4.92 -4.54
CA LEU A 41 6.75 -4.65 -5.58
C LEU A 41 6.20 -3.63 -6.59
N GLY A 42 6.71 -3.59 -7.81
CA GLY A 42 6.16 -2.70 -8.83
C GLY A 42 4.83 -3.18 -9.42
N HIS A 43 4.02 -2.23 -9.91
CA HIS A 43 2.79 -2.49 -10.69
C HIS A 43 1.68 -3.28 -9.97
N VAL A 44 1.65 -3.27 -8.63
CA VAL A 44 0.56 -3.89 -7.87
C VAL A 44 -0.65 -2.95 -7.82
N TYR A 45 -1.85 -3.51 -8.05
CA TYR A 45 -3.12 -2.78 -7.94
C TYR A 45 -3.98 -3.37 -6.82
N LEU A 46 -4.34 -2.53 -5.85
CA LEU A 46 -5.22 -2.89 -4.74
C LEU A 46 -6.48 -2.02 -4.76
N GLN A 47 -7.62 -2.66 -4.53
CA GLN A 47 -8.91 -1.98 -4.47
C GLN A 47 -9.67 -2.37 -3.21
N GLY A 48 -10.02 -1.35 -2.42
CA GLY A 48 -10.78 -1.50 -1.20
C GLY A 48 -12.28 -1.78 -1.42
N PRO A 49 -12.99 -2.25 -0.37
CA PRO A 49 -12.48 -2.51 0.98
C PRO A 49 -11.58 -3.75 1.04
N LEU A 50 -10.36 -3.60 1.55
CA LEU A 50 -9.35 -4.68 1.60
C LEU A 50 -8.47 -4.53 2.84
N GLU A 51 -8.09 -5.66 3.43
CA GLU A 51 -7.12 -5.75 4.53
C GLU A 51 -6.09 -6.85 4.17
N LEU A 52 -4.80 -6.52 4.31
CA LEU A 52 -3.69 -7.34 3.84
C LEU A 52 -2.53 -7.25 4.82
N GLY A 53 -1.96 -8.39 5.22
CA GLY A 53 -1.00 -8.46 6.34
C GLY A 53 -1.72 -8.67 7.68
N ALA A 54 -1.09 -9.41 8.59
CA ALA A 54 -1.63 -9.78 9.91
C ALA A 54 -1.04 -8.89 11.02
#